data_AF-A0A538KEL1-F1
#
_entry.id   AF-A0A538KEL1-F1
#
_cell.length_a   1.000
_cell.length_b   1.000
_cell.length_c   1.000
_cell.angle_alpha   90.00
_cell.angle_beta   90.00
_cell.angle_gamma   90.00
#
_symmetry.space_group_name_H-M   'P 1'
#
loop_
_entity.id
_entity.type
_entity.pdbx_description
1 polymer ?
#
loop_
_entity_poly.entity_id
_entity_poly.type
_entity_poly.pdbx_seq_one_letter_code
_entity_poly.pdbx_strand_id
1 'polypeptide(L)'
;MRLTPARVLALALTAALFAFAAPARATTLVLPDGTAGPQPYQSWVDRSLVPTPPGPVTLHLAPCPYQWDGGVACADAAKHEIYLGPGGRGREIFLHELGHVFDAEVMTAAARSRFAAALGLRGAWSDESLTSAPLEMFADAYSLCARFRTIRTVYYAPNGYAPGPREHRRACALIRQSAGVSAG
;
A
#
# COMPACT_ATOMS: atom_id res chain seq x y z
N MET A 1 -3.65 54.75 3.61
CA MET A 1 -4.18 53.73 4.54
C MET A 1 -3.00 53.04 5.22
N ARG A 2 -2.80 53.25 6.53
CA ARG A 2 -1.75 52.60 7.31
C ARG A 2 -2.33 51.34 7.95
N LEU A 3 -1.77 50.17 7.62
CA LEU A 3 -2.13 48.91 8.27
C LEU A 3 -1.56 48.91 9.69
N THR A 4 -2.37 48.53 10.68
CA THR A 4 -1.94 48.41 12.07
C THR A 4 -1.03 47.18 12.26
N PRO A 5 -0.05 47.23 13.19
CA PRO A 5 0.93 46.16 13.39
C PRO A 5 0.30 44.79 13.71
N ALA A 6 -0.88 44.78 14.32
CA ALA A 6 -1.65 43.56 14.58
C ALA A 6 -2.17 42.86 13.31
N ARG A 7 -2.40 43.59 12.20
CA ARG A 7 -2.82 43.01 10.92
C ARG A 7 -1.67 42.43 10.11
N VAL A 8 -0.45 42.91 10.33
CA VAL A 8 0.77 42.36 9.71
C VAL A 8 1.14 41.02 10.35
N LEU A 9 0.93 40.88 11.67
CA LEU A 9 1.19 39.62 12.40
C LEU A 9 0.24 38.48 11.99
N ALA A 10 -1.04 38.80 11.72
CA ALA A 10 -2.03 37.80 11.31
C ALA A 10 -1.81 37.25 9.89
N LEU A 11 -1.26 38.05 8.97
CA LEU A 11 -0.86 37.58 7.64
C LEU A 11 0.44 36.75 7.66
N ALA A 12 1.37 37.04 8.57
CA ALA A 12 2.60 36.28 8.70
C ALA A 12 2.35 34.85 9.25
N LEU A 13 1.36 34.67 10.13
CA LEU A 13 1.02 33.35 10.68
C LEU A 13 0.27 32.43 9.71
N THR A 14 -0.44 32.96 8.71
CA THR A 14 -1.17 32.14 7.73
C THR A 14 -0.28 31.61 6.61
N ALA A 15 0.83 32.29 6.29
CA ALA A 15 1.79 31.82 5.29
C ALA A 15 2.75 30.73 5.81
N ALA A 16 2.98 30.64 7.12
CA ALA A 16 3.90 29.66 7.72
C ALA A 16 3.32 28.24 7.83
N LEU A 17 2.01 28.05 7.70
CA LEU A 17 1.36 26.74 7.80
C LEU A 17 1.36 25.93 6.49
N PHE A 18 1.75 26.53 5.37
CA PHE A 18 1.82 25.85 4.07
C PHE A 18 3.22 25.34 3.69
N ALA A 19 4.24 25.59 4.52
CA ALA A 19 5.64 25.42 4.11
C ALA A 19 6.25 24.01 4.31
N PHE A 20 5.54 23.03 4.88
CA PHE A 20 6.11 21.69 5.14
C PHE A 20 5.18 20.51 4.85
N ALA A 21 4.22 20.65 3.94
CA ALA A 21 3.67 19.46 3.29
C ALA A 21 4.66 19.01 2.21
N ALA A 22 5.76 18.37 2.60
CA ALA A 22 6.55 17.60 1.66
C ALA A 22 5.58 16.64 0.96
N PRO A 23 5.51 16.58 -0.38
CA PRO A 23 4.63 15.64 -1.04
C PRO A 23 5.01 14.26 -0.51
N ALA A 24 4.06 13.58 0.14
CA ALA A 24 4.20 12.15 0.38
C ALA A 24 4.54 11.55 -0.98
N ARG A 25 5.78 11.08 -1.15
CA ARG A 25 6.25 10.63 -2.46
C ARG A 25 5.33 9.49 -2.85
N ALA A 26 4.46 9.69 -3.84
CA ALA A 26 3.63 8.60 -4.35
C ALA A 26 4.53 7.55 -5.01
N THR A 27 4.06 6.30 -5.11
CA THR A 27 4.84 5.26 -5.76
C THR A 27 5.07 5.63 -7.23
N THR A 28 6.31 5.55 -7.67
CA THR A 28 6.66 5.66 -9.10
C THR A 28 7.20 4.31 -9.56
N LEU A 29 6.53 3.67 -10.51
CA LEU A 29 7.02 2.42 -11.08
C LEU A 29 8.13 2.69 -12.08
N VAL A 30 9.15 1.83 -12.08
CA VAL A 30 10.27 1.88 -13.03
C VAL A 30 10.51 0.47 -13.56
N LEU A 31 10.73 0.29 -14.86
CA LEU A 31 11.18 -0.99 -15.41
C LEU A 31 12.70 -1.14 -15.25
N PRO A 32 13.27 -2.37 -15.34
CA PRO A 32 14.71 -2.58 -15.22
C PRO A 32 15.57 -1.81 -16.24
N ASP A 33 14.99 -1.41 -17.37
CA ASP A 33 15.65 -0.58 -18.40
C ASP A 33 15.59 0.94 -18.10
N GLY A 34 15.01 1.32 -16.97
CA GLY A 34 14.83 2.72 -16.55
C GLY A 34 13.54 3.37 -17.06
N THR A 35 12.69 2.66 -17.81
CA THR A 35 11.39 3.19 -18.26
C THR A 35 10.51 3.54 -17.07
N ALA A 36 10.18 4.81 -16.91
CA ALA A 36 9.33 5.29 -15.82
C ALA A 36 7.83 5.17 -16.17
N GLY A 37 7.02 4.89 -15.15
CA GLY A 37 5.57 4.84 -15.24
C GLY A 37 5.00 3.83 -16.24
N PRO A 38 5.46 2.57 -16.27
CA PRO A 38 4.93 1.55 -17.17
C PRO A 38 3.41 1.42 -17.04
N GLN A 39 2.73 1.53 -18.19
CA GLN A 39 1.28 1.35 -18.27
C GLN A 39 0.94 -0.13 -18.56
N PRO A 40 -0.20 -0.64 -18.06
CA PRO A 40 -1.25 0.07 -17.29
C PRO A 40 -0.96 0.22 -15.79
N TYR A 41 0.13 -0.37 -15.29
CA TYR A 41 0.41 -0.53 -13.86
C TYR A 41 0.49 0.79 -13.10
N GLN A 42 1.19 1.79 -13.64
CA GLN A 42 1.28 3.10 -13.00
C GLN A 42 -0.12 3.73 -12.85
N SER A 43 -0.99 3.60 -13.85
CA SER A 43 -2.36 4.11 -13.71
C SER A 43 -3.18 3.40 -12.63
N TRP A 44 -2.83 2.17 -12.25
CA TRP A 44 -3.47 1.47 -11.12
C TRP A 44 -2.95 1.98 -9.77
N VAL A 45 -1.66 2.31 -9.69
CA VAL A 45 -1.05 3.01 -8.55
C VAL A 45 -1.71 4.37 -8.36
N ASP A 46 -1.74 5.19 -9.41
CA ASP A 46 -2.25 6.57 -9.37
C ASP A 46 -3.74 6.64 -8.95
N ARG A 47 -4.51 5.60 -9.30
CA ARG A 47 -5.93 5.48 -8.95
C ARG A 47 -6.20 4.71 -7.67
N SER A 48 -5.17 4.35 -6.91
CA SER A 48 -5.35 3.65 -5.63
C SER A 48 -6.20 4.48 -4.68
N LEU A 49 -7.18 3.82 -4.05
CA LEU A 49 -8.07 4.45 -3.06
C LEU A 49 -7.50 4.43 -1.62
N VAL A 50 -6.27 3.95 -1.48
CA VAL A 50 -5.45 4.01 -0.26
C VAL A 50 -4.05 4.52 -0.62
N PRO A 51 -3.30 5.09 0.36
CA PRO A 51 -1.92 5.51 0.15
C PRO A 51 -1.07 4.39 -0.43
N THR A 52 -0.10 4.75 -1.26
CA THR A 52 0.86 3.85 -1.89
C THR A 52 2.22 3.94 -1.20
N PRO A 53 3.08 2.91 -1.27
CA PRO A 53 4.42 2.97 -0.67
C PRO A 53 5.24 4.13 -1.25
N PRO A 54 6.05 4.82 -0.45
CA PRO A 54 6.75 5.98 -0.96
C PRO A 54 7.94 5.62 -1.85
N GLY A 55 8.13 6.38 -2.93
CA GLY A 55 9.33 6.29 -3.76
C GLY A 55 9.24 5.33 -4.94
N PRO A 56 10.38 5.02 -5.57
CA PRO A 56 10.43 4.17 -6.75
C PRO A 56 10.22 2.69 -6.38
N VAL A 57 9.45 1.98 -7.20
CA VAL A 57 9.31 0.52 -7.12
C VAL A 57 9.63 -0.07 -8.48
N THR A 58 10.57 -1.01 -8.54
CA THR A 58 10.96 -1.64 -9.79
C THR A 58 9.95 -2.73 -10.16
N LEU A 59 9.39 -2.64 -11.36
CA LEU A 59 8.45 -3.63 -11.90
C LEU A 59 9.13 -4.52 -12.94
N HIS A 60 9.27 -5.79 -12.61
CA HIS A 60 9.75 -6.84 -13.50
C HIS A 60 8.56 -7.56 -14.13
N LEU A 61 8.45 -7.52 -15.46
CA LEU A 61 7.45 -8.32 -16.20
C LEU A 61 7.99 -9.72 -16.51
N ALA A 62 8.51 -10.38 -15.49
CA ALA A 62 9.18 -11.68 -15.54
C ALA A 62 8.72 -12.57 -14.36
N PRO A 63 8.94 -13.90 -14.43
CA PRO A 63 8.72 -14.79 -13.29
C PRO A 63 9.53 -14.37 -12.05
N CYS A 64 9.08 -14.84 -10.89
CA CYS A 64 9.81 -14.68 -9.63
C CYS A 64 11.23 -15.26 -9.73
N PRO A 65 12.26 -14.54 -9.26
CA PRO A 65 13.65 -14.96 -9.38
C PRO A 65 14.01 -16.09 -8.40
N TYR A 66 13.19 -16.31 -7.38
CA TYR A 66 13.34 -17.38 -6.41
C TYR A 66 12.33 -18.49 -6.72
N GLN A 67 12.73 -19.75 -6.50
CA GLN A 67 11.88 -20.91 -6.68
C GLN A 67 10.82 -20.96 -5.57
N TRP A 68 9.81 -20.11 -5.70
CA TRP A 68 8.52 -20.31 -5.03
C TRP A 68 7.69 -21.17 -5.97
N ASP A 69 7.50 -22.45 -5.62
CA ASP A 69 6.75 -23.40 -6.44
C ASP A 69 5.40 -22.82 -6.89
N GLY A 70 5.33 -22.39 -8.16
CA GLY A 70 4.08 -22.03 -8.84
C GLY A 70 3.54 -20.61 -8.62
N GLY A 71 4.26 -19.71 -7.93
CA GLY A 71 3.83 -18.31 -7.79
C GLY A 71 3.83 -17.55 -9.12
N VAL A 72 2.69 -16.97 -9.52
CA VAL A 72 2.57 -16.19 -10.76
C VAL A 72 3.04 -14.74 -10.61
N ALA A 73 3.25 -14.29 -9.37
CA ALA A 73 3.79 -12.99 -8.98
C ALA A 73 4.43 -13.09 -7.58
N CYS A 74 5.29 -12.12 -7.25
CA CYS A 74 5.87 -11.94 -5.92
C CYS A 74 6.47 -10.53 -5.78
N ALA A 75 6.71 -10.12 -4.53
CA ALA A 75 7.47 -8.92 -4.20
C ALA A 75 8.76 -9.27 -3.45
N ASP A 76 9.88 -8.64 -3.83
CA ASP A 76 11.07 -8.52 -2.98
C ASP A 76 10.96 -7.16 -2.27
N ALA A 77 10.19 -7.16 -1.17
CA ALA A 77 9.80 -5.93 -0.49
C ALA A 77 11.00 -5.16 0.08
N ALA A 78 12.09 -5.85 0.44
CA ALA A 78 13.32 -5.23 0.93
C ALA A 78 14.06 -4.44 -0.17
N LYS A 79 13.87 -4.82 -1.44
CA LYS A 79 14.49 -4.14 -2.60
C LYS A 79 13.54 -3.24 -3.37
N HIS A 80 12.27 -3.17 -2.96
CA HIS A 80 11.20 -2.46 -3.66
C HIS A 80 11.00 -3.00 -5.07
N GLU A 81 11.02 -4.31 -5.23
CA GLU A 81 10.83 -4.97 -6.53
C GLU A 81 9.55 -5.79 -6.54
N ILE A 82 8.83 -5.73 -7.66
CA ILE A 82 7.65 -6.56 -7.94
C ILE A 82 7.91 -7.35 -9.21
N TYR A 83 7.66 -8.66 -9.17
CA TYR A 83 7.80 -9.57 -10.30
C TYR A 83 6.42 -10.09 -10.70
N LEU A 84 6.03 -9.90 -11.96
CA LEU A 84 4.78 -10.38 -12.54
C LEU A 84 5.05 -11.34 -13.70
N GLY A 85 4.97 -12.64 -13.42
CA GLY A 85 4.95 -13.68 -14.44
C GLY A 85 3.70 -13.59 -15.32
N PRO A 86 3.62 -14.34 -16.43
CA PRO A 86 2.53 -14.23 -17.39
C PRO A 86 1.11 -14.31 -16.79
N GLY A 87 0.90 -15.17 -15.78
CA GLY A 87 -0.38 -15.33 -15.09
C GLY A 87 -0.68 -14.28 -14.00
N GLY A 88 0.32 -13.48 -13.60
CA GLY A 88 0.23 -12.54 -12.47
C GLY A 88 0.01 -11.08 -12.88
N ARG A 89 -0.13 -10.79 -14.18
CA ARG A 89 -0.18 -9.41 -14.70
C ARG A 89 -1.50 -8.66 -14.46
N GLY A 90 -2.44 -9.28 -13.74
CA GLY A 90 -3.73 -8.70 -13.37
C GLY A 90 -3.62 -7.56 -12.38
N ARG A 91 -4.61 -6.67 -12.36
CA ARG A 91 -4.64 -5.50 -11.47
C ARG A 91 -4.68 -5.89 -10.00
N GLU A 92 -5.47 -6.91 -9.67
CA GLU A 92 -5.61 -7.40 -8.30
C GLU A 92 -4.32 -8.00 -7.76
N ILE A 93 -3.61 -8.78 -8.58
CA ILE A 93 -2.33 -9.42 -8.20
C ILE A 93 -1.25 -8.35 -8.07
N PHE A 94 -1.10 -7.45 -9.05
CA PHE A 94 -0.14 -6.35 -8.96
C PHE A 94 -0.34 -5.51 -7.68
N LEU A 95 -1.59 -5.16 -7.34
CA LEU A 95 -1.86 -4.38 -6.14
C LEU A 95 -1.66 -5.19 -4.85
N HIS A 96 -1.79 -6.53 -4.90
CA HIS A 96 -1.41 -7.39 -3.78
C HIS A 96 0.11 -7.30 -3.55
N GLU A 97 0.92 -7.45 -4.59
CA GLU A 97 2.38 -7.32 -4.47
C GLU A 97 2.82 -5.93 -3.99
N LEU A 98 2.15 -4.87 -4.47
CA LEU A 98 2.38 -3.53 -3.96
C LEU A 98 2.02 -3.38 -2.48
N GLY A 99 1.07 -4.18 -1.99
CA GLY A 99 0.74 -4.29 -0.58
C GLY A 99 1.88 -4.83 0.27
N HIS A 100 2.65 -5.80 -0.22
CA HIS A 100 3.86 -6.29 0.46
C HIS A 100 4.92 -5.19 0.58
N VAL A 101 5.14 -4.41 -0.48
CA VAL A 101 6.05 -3.25 -0.43
C VAL A 101 5.53 -2.20 0.56
N PHE A 102 4.22 -1.93 0.59
CA PHE A 102 3.61 -1.04 1.58
C PHE A 102 3.80 -1.55 3.02
N ASP A 103 3.63 -2.85 3.28
CA ASP A 103 3.86 -3.41 4.60
C ASP A 103 5.30 -3.19 5.07
N ALA A 104 6.28 -3.48 4.21
CA ALA A 104 7.69 -3.32 4.54
C ALA A 104 8.05 -1.86 4.88
N GLU A 105 7.54 -0.90 4.10
CA GLU A 105 7.94 0.51 4.20
C GLU A 105 7.12 1.34 5.19
N VAL A 106 5.83 1.03 5.32
CA VAL A 106 4.89 1.91 6.01
C VAL A 106 4.36 1.29 7.30
N MET A 107 4.18 -0.02 7.34
CA MET A 107 3.56 -0.68 8.50
C MET A 107 4.59 -0.91 9.61
N THR A 108 4.43 -0.19 10.71
CA THR A 108 5.17 -0.47 11.95
C THR A 108 4.65 -1.75 12.63
N ALA A 109 5.44 -2.35 13.52
CA ALA A 109 5.00 -3.49 14.33
C ALA A 109 3.67 -3.21 15.06
N ALA A 110 3.49 -1.99 15.61
CA ALA A 110 2.25 -1.59 16.25
C ALA A 110 1.07 -1.51 15.26
N ALA A 111 1.29 -1.01 14.04
CA ALA A 111 0.27 -0.98 12.99
C ALA A 111 -0.14 -2.40 12.57
N ARG A 112 0.84 -3.30 12.39
CA ARG A 112 0.61 -4.72 12.09
C ARG A 112 -0.21 -5.40 13.20
N SER A 113 0.15 -5.19 14.47
CA SER A 113 -0.61 -5.72 15.61
C SER A 113 -2.04 -5.19 15.67
N ARG A 114 -2.25 -3.89 15.42
CA ARG A 114 -3.60 -3.29 15.36
C ARG A 114 -4.42 -3.88 14.22
N PHE A 115 -3.81 -4.07 13.05
CA PHE A 115 -4.44 -4.68 11.89
C PHE A 115 -4.87 -6.12 12.17
N ALA A 116 -3.95 -6.94 12.68
CA ALA A 116 -4.23 -8.31 13.06
C ALA A 116 -5.34 -8.41 14.11
N ALA A 117 -5.25 -7.64 15.20
CA ALA A 117 -6.27 -7.62 16.25
C ALA A 117 -7.64 -7.14 15.73
N ALA A 118 -7.66 -6.15 14.83
CA ALA A 118 -8.88 -5.60 14.27
C ALA A 118 -9.65 -6.58 13.39
N LEU A 119 -8.95 -7.51 12.75
CA LEU A 119 -9.52 -8.52 11.85
C LEU A 119 -9.53 -9.91 12.47
N GLY A 120 -9.11 -10.06 13.73
CA GLY A 120 -9.06 -11.35 14.42
C GLY A 120 -8.03 -12.31 13.84
N LEU A 121 -6.99 -11.80 13.16
CA LEU A 121 -5.93 -12.63 12.59
C LEU A 121 -5.04 -13.17 13.73
N ARG A 122 -4.59 -14.41 13.56
CA ARG A 122 -3.74 -15.13 14.51
C ARG A 122 -2.47 -15.61 13.81
N GLY A 123 -1.44 -15.92 14.58
CA GLY A 123 -0.14 -16.36 14.06
C GLY A 123 0.89 -15.24 13.97
N ALA A 124 2.12 -15.61 13.60
CA ALA A 124 3.19 -14.66 13.33
C ALA A 124 2.87 -13.88 12.06
N TRP A 125 3.28 -12.60 11.98
CA TRP A 125 2.93 -11.72 10.86
C TRP A 125 3.39 -12.28 9.51
N SER A 126 4.66 -12.66 9.42
CA SER A 126 5.35 -13.14 8.22
C SER A 126 5.74 -14.61 8.38
N ASP A 127 4.77 -15.48 8.68
CA ASP A 127 5.01 -16.92 8.69
C ASP A 127 4.99 -17.46 7.26
N GLU A 128 6.17 -17.51 6.62
CA GLU A 128 6.34 -17.96 5.24
C GLU A 128 5.92 -19.43 5.01
N SER A 129 5.74 -20.21 6.08
CA SER A 129 5.23 -21.58 5.98
C SER A 129 3.72 -21.65 5.78
N LEU A 130 3.01 -20.52 5.95
CA LEU A 130 1.56 -20.43 5.88
C LEU A 130 1.13 -19.47 4.78
N THR A 131 0.44 -19.98 3.76
CA THR A 131 -0.22 -19.15 2.75
C THR A 131 -1.29 -18.24 3.36
N SER A 132 -1.81 -18.57 4.54
CA SER A 132 -2.77 -17.75 5.29
C SER A 132 -2.14 -16.87 6.36
N ALA A 133 -0.85 -16.54 6.23
CA ALA A 133 -0.19 -15.63 7.17
C ALA A 133 -0.88 -14.25 7.18
N PRO A 134 -0.91 -13.55 8.33
CA PRO A 134 -1.43 -12.18 8.41
C PRO A 134 -0.85 -11.21 7.38
N LEU A 135 0.42 -11.37 6.98
CA LEU A 135 1.05 -10.59 5.90
C LEU A 135 0.34 -10.79 4.55
N GLU A 136 0.06 -12.03 4.16
CA GLU A 136 -0.66 -12.35 2.92
C GLU A 136 -2.08 -11.80 2.93
N MET A 137 -2.79 -11.96 4.07
CA MET A 137 -4.12 -11.38 4.24
C MET A 137 -4.10 -9.84 4.23
N PHE A 138 -3.00 -9.23 4.70
CA PHE A 138 -2.80 -7.79 4.61
C PHE A 138 -2.63 -7.35 3.14
N ALA A 139 -1.83 -8.06 2.35
CA ALA A 139 -1.64 -7.76 0.93
C ALA A 139 -2.96 -7.89 0.15
N ASP A 140 -3.78 -8.89 0.45
CA ASP A 140 -5.14 -9.02 -0.10
C ASP A 140 -6.07 -7.88 0.31
N ALA A 141 -6.03 -7.48 1.59
CA ALA A 141 -6.77 -6.34 2.08
C ALA A 141 -6.34 -5.04 1.39
N TYR A 142 -5.05 -4.82 1.21
CA TYR A 142 -4.50 -3.67 0.50
C TYR A 142 -4.98 -3.65 -0.94
N SER A 143 -4.87 -4.76 -1.68
CA SER A 143 -5.37 -4.89 -3.06
C SER A 143 -6.86 -4.57 -3.17
N LEU A 144 -7.67 -5.06 -2.24
CA LEU A 144 -9.10 -4.80 -2.22
C LEU A 144 -9.40 -3.32 -1.89
N CYS A 145 -8.73 -2.75 -0.89
CA CYS A 145 -8.89 -1.37 -0.47
C CYS A 145 -8.41 -0.36 -1.52
N ALA A 146 -7.38 -0.69 -2.30
CA ALA A 146 -6.91 0.11 -3.43
C ALA A 146 -7.94 0.18 -4.57
N ARG A 147 -8.81 -0.83 -4.70
CA ARG A 147 -9.80 -0.93 -5.78
C ARG A 147 -11.21 -0.52 -5.39
N PHE A 148 -11.60 -0.72 -4.13
CA PHE A 148 -12.98 -0.52 -3.69
C PHE A 148 -13.07 0.30 -2.40
N ARG A 149 -13.89 1.37 -2.42
CA ARG A 149 -14.24 2.11 -1.19
C ARG A 149 -15.11 1.27 -0.25
N THR A 150 -15.98 0.43 -0.82
CA THR A 150 -16.95 -0.41 -0.12
C THR A 150 -17.20 -1.69 -0.90
N ILE A 151 -17.46 -2.78 -0.19
CA ILE A 151 -17.99 -4.03 -0.76
C ILE A 151 -19.42 -4.25 -0.25
N ARG A 152 -20.24 -4.97 -1.02
CA ARG A 152 -21.66 -5.23 -0.68
C ARG A 152 -21.87 -6.59 0.00
N THR A 153 -21.01 -7.55 -0.31
CA THR A 153 -21.05 -8.92 0.20
C THR A 153 -19.68 -9.28 0.76
N VAL A 154 -19.54 -10.49 1.30
CA VAL A 154 -18.23 -11.07 1.58
C VAL A 154 -17.42 -11.14 0.29
N TYR A 155 -16.17 -10.68 0.35
CA TYR A 155 -15.18 -10.89 -0.70
C TYR A 155 -14.38 -12.14 -0.35
N TYR A 156 -13.98 -12.93 -1.33
CA TYR A 156 -13.12 -14.09 -1.11
C TYR A 156 -11.83 -13.87 -1.88
N ALA A 157 -10.78 -13.53 -1.16
CA ALA A 157 -9.44 -13.44 -1.73
C ALA A 157 -8.75 -14.82 -1.67
N PRO A 158 -7.60 -14.96 -2.33
CA PRO A 158 -6.62 -15.98 -1.97
C PRO A 158 -6.28 -15.95 -0.46
N ASN A 159 -5.50 -16.93 0.01
CA ASN A 159 -4.89 -16.88 1.35
C ASN A 159 -5.87 -16.83 2.55
N GLY A 160 -7.15 -17.07 2.33
CA GLY A 160 -8.18 -17.12 3.37
C GLY A 160 -8.70 -15.75 3.82
N TYR A 161 -8.33 -14.66 3.14
CA TYR A 161 -8.86 -13.33 3.47
C TYR A 161 -10.29 -13.18 2.94
N ALA A 162 -11.27 -13.18 3.85
CA ALA A 162 -12.69 -13.15 3.51
C ALA A 162 -13.49 -12.03 4.22
N PRO A 163 -13.22 -10.74 3.96
CA PRO A 163 -13.85 -9.65 4.69
C PRO A 163 -15.32 -9.49 4.29
N GLY A 164 -16.17 -9.23 5.28
CA GLY A 164 -17.48 -8.61 5.05
C GLY A 164 -17.35 -7.09 4.87
N PRO A 165 -18.46 -6.39 4.58
CA PRO A 165 -18.46 -4.94 4.38
C PRO A 165 -17.91 -4.12 5.55
N ARG A 166 -18.05 -4.61 6.80
CA ARG A 166 -17.56 -3.91 8.00
C ARG A 166 -16.04 -4.09 8.14
N GLU A 167 -15.57 -5.32 7.97
CA GLU A 167 -14.16 -5.70 8.02
C GLU A 167 -13.37 -4.97 6.94
N HIS A 168 -13.90 -4.89 5.71
CA HIS A 168 -13.30 -4.13 4.62
C HIS A 168 -13.10 -2.65 4.98
N ARG A 169 -14.15 -1.97 5.46
CA ARG A 169 -14.03 -0.56 5.86
C ARG A 169 -13.01 -0.36 6.97
N ARG A 170 -12.96 -1.30 7.93
CA ARG A 170 -12.00 -1.27 9.03
C ARG A 170 -10.57 -1.44 8.53
N ALA A 171 -10.32 -2.42 7.66
CA ALA A 171 -9.03 -2.66 7.04
C ALA A 171 -8.54 -1.42 6.27
N CYS A 172 -9.38 -0.83 5.41
CA CYS A 172 -8.99 0.35 4.64
C CYS A 172 -8.72 1.57 5.52
N ALA A 173 -9.46 1.73 6.63
CA ALA A 173 -9.21 2.81 7.58
C ALA A 173 -7.85 2.65 8.26
N LEU A 174 -7.48 1.43 8.66
CA LEU A 174 -6.19 1.15 9.29
C LEU A 174 -5.03 1.39 8.32
N ILE A 175 -5.14 0.91 7.06
CA ILE A 175 -4.13 1.14 6.02
C ILE A 175 -3.91 2.64 5.80
N ARG A 176 -4.99 3.42 5.69
CA ARG A 176 -4.89 4.89 5.54
C ARG A 176 -4.23 5.57 6.73
N GLN A 177 -4.51 5.10 7.95
CA GLN A 177 -3.93 5.66 9.17
C GLN A 177 -2.42 5.39 9.27
N SER A 178 -1.95 4.21 8.85
CA SER A 178 -0.53 3.84 8.90
C SER A 178 0.34 4.83 8.12
N ALA A 179 -0.11 5.28 6.94
CA ALA A 179 0.63 6.25 6.14
C ALA A 179 0.78 7.64 6.79
N GLY A 180 -0.12 8.02 7.70
CA GLY A 180 -0.04 9.27 8.45
C GLY A 180 0.87 9.21 9.68
N VAL A 181 1.24 8.00 10.12
CA VAL A 181 2.14 7.79 11.28
C VAL A 181 3.60 7.72 10.86
N SER A 182 3.90 7.29 9.63
CA SER A 182 5.28 7.16 9.12
C SER A 182 5.95 8.47 8.71
N ALA A 183 5.24 9.61 8.78
CA ALA A 183 5.76 10.94 8.49
C ALA A 183 6.15 11.74 9.76
N GLY A 184 6.19 11.09 10.92
CA GLY A 184 6.49 11.68 12.23
C GLY A 184 7.90 11.38 12.73
#